data_AF-A0A7S4A905-F1
#
_entry.id   AF-A0A7S4A905-F1
#
_cell.length_a   1.000
_cell.length_b   1.000
_cell.length_c   1.000
_cell.angle_alpha   90.00
_cell.angle_beta   90.00
_cell.angle_gamma   90.00
#
_symmetry.space_group_name_H-M   'P 1'
#
loop_
_entity.id
_entity.type
_entity.pdbx_description
1 polymer ?
#
loop_
_entity_poly.entity_id
_entity_poly.type
_entity_poly.pdbx_seq_one_letter_code
_entity_poly.pdbx_strand_id
1 'polypeptide(L)'
;MDLRGNTGGAFQSAIEISGLFLRDRIATYVLDSNQVELPFRTPKLQDLAIDPETPMVLWIDGLSASASEVLAGSLHDNCRAVTMGDKSFGKGLIQAVYGLKNGSGLVVTVAKYITPSGNEIQGQGITPDVLPLGKNMPAPVFVPVLSTDTSKVDWQDVRERLSSKACTVPEDRAKAKVAATGAVAEAL
;
A
#
# COMPACT_ATOMS: atom_id res chain seq x y z
N MET A 1 -2.69 -8.41 -9.87
CA MET A 1 -2.80 -9.07 -8.56
C MET A 1 -4.16 -8.75 -8.00
N ASP A 2 -4.93 -9.76 -7.60
CA ASP A 2 -6.29 -9.59 -7.08
C ASP A 2 -6.26 -9.61 -5.54
N LEU A 3 -6.67 -8.50 -4.92
CA LEU A 3 -6.76 -8.30 -3.46
C LEU A 3 -8.22 -8.12 -3.00
N ARG A 4 -9.20 -8.30 -3.90
CA ARG A 4 -10.61 -8.22 -3.54
C ARG A 4 -10.98 -9.26 -2.49
N GLY A 5 -11.85 -8.90 -1.55
CA GLY A 5 -12.25 -9.77 -0.45
C GLY A 5 -11.14 -10.07 0.57
N ASN A 6 -9.92 -9.55 0.39
CA ASN A 6 -8.80 -9.86 1.27
C ASN A 6 -8.74 -8.87 2.45
N THR A 7 -9.18 -9.34 3.63
CA THR A 7 -9.24 -8.51 4.85
C THR A 7 -7.89 -8.24 5.52
N GLY A 8 -6.77 -8.62 4.88
CA GLY A 8 -5.41 -8.44 5.37
C GLY A 8 -4.78 -9.75 5.85
N GLY A 9 -4.05 -9.69 6.97
CA GLY A 9 -3.29 -10.83 7.47
C GLY A 9 -2.02 -10.37 8.18
N ALA A 10 -0.96 -11.18 8.10
CA ALA A 10 0.33 -10.84 8.68
C ALA A 10 0.94 -9.60 8.00
N PHE A 11 1.23 -8.58 8.78
CA PHE A 11 1.87 -7.34 8.31
C PHE A 11 3.19 -7.62 7.57
N GLN A 12 4.03 -8.49 8.12
CA GLN A 12 5.33 -8.83 7.55
C GLN A 12 5.20 -9.42 6.14
N SER A 13 4.15 -10.21 5.88
CA SER A 13 3.89 -10.76 4.56
C SER A 13 3.62 -9.68 3.52
N ALA A 14 2.97 -8.56 3.88
CA ALA A 14 2.79 -7.44 2.94
C ALA A 14 4.14 -6.84 2.52
N ILE A 15 5.08 -6.68 3.46
CA ILE A 15 6.42 -6.14 3.19
C ILE A 15 7.23 -7.10 2.30
N GLU A 16 7.16 -8.39 2.57
CA GLU A 16 7.87 -9.42 1.81
C GLU A 16 7.30 -9.58 0.40
N ILE A 17 5.98 -9.56 0.25
CA ILE A 17 5.32 -9.60 -1.07
C ILE A 17 5.68 -8.33 -1.86
N SER A 18 5.71 -7.15 -1.23
CA SER A 18 6.21 -5.94 -1.88
C SER A 18 7.64 -6.11 -2.39
N GLY A 19 8.50 -6.81 -1.64
CA GLY A 19 9.88 -7.13 -2.02
C GLY A 19 10.02 -7.99 -3.27
N LEU A 20 9.00 -8.78 -3.61
CA LEU A 20 8.97 -9.53 -4.87
C LEU A 20 8.87 -8.61 -6.11
N PHE A 21 8.47 -7.35 -5.92
CA PHE A 21 8.23 -6.39 -7.01
C PHE A 21 9.04 -5.09 -6.88
N LEU A 22 9.65 -4.82 -5.72
CA LEU A 22 10.38 -3.59 -5.41
C LEU A 22 11.72 -3.89 -4.72
N ARG A 23 12.81 -3.29 -5.21
CA ARG A 23 14.13 -3.37 -4.57
C ARG A 23 14.48 -2.10 -3.81
N ASP A 24 14.87 -2.27 -2.54
CA ASP A 24 15.31 -1.16 -1.69
C ASP A 24 14.36 0.05 -1.74
N ARG A 25 13.08 -0.20 -1.49
CA ARG A 25 12.04 0.84 -1.42
C ARG A 25 11.33 0.81 -0.08
N ILE A 26 10.80 1.97 0.32
CA ILE A 26 9.91 2.02 1.49
C ILE A 26 8.59 1.38 1.10
N ALA A 27 8.21 0.32 1.81
CA ALA A 27 6.92 -0.33 1.64
C ALA A 27 5.82 0.43 2.40
N THR A 28 6.12 0.86 3.63
CA THR A 28 5.21 1.62 4.48
C THR A 28 5.99 2.25 5.62
N TYR A 29 5.37 3.24 6.26
CA TYR A 29 5.78 3.71 7.57
C TYR A 29 4.77 3.25 8.62
N VAL A 30 5.24 3.10 9.85
CA VAL A 30 4.42 2.87 11.04
C VAL A 30 4.60 4.04 11.97
N LEU A 31 3.52 4.76 12.27
CA LEU A 31 3.53 5.84 13.25
C LEU A 31 3.00 5.31 14.58
N ASP A 32 3.86 5.30 15.60
CA ASP A 32 3.49 4.87 16.95
C ASP A 32 2.74 5.96 17.74
N SER A 33 2.30 5.62 18.95
CA SER A 33 1.62 6.56 19.84
C SER A 33 2.47 7.75 20.29
N ASN A 34 3.80 7.66 20.20
CA ASN A 34 4.76 8.71 20.57
C ASN A 34 5.11 9.62 19.38
N GLN A 35 4.41 9.50 18.26
CA GLN A 35 4.69 10.21 17.01
C GLN A 35 6.04 9.84 16.37
N VAL A 36 6.58 8.67 16.71
CA VAL A 36 7.78 8.12 16.06
C VAL A 36 7.36 7.36 14.81
N GLU A 37 7.85 7.82 13.67
CA GLU A 37 7.61 7.21 12.36
C GLU A 37 8.75 6.23 12.04
N LEU A 38 8.41 4.94 11.98
CA LEU A 38 9.35 3.85 11.69
C LEU A 38 9.21 3.40 10.23
N PRO A 39 10.30 3.45 9.42
CA PRO A 39 10.27 2.98 8.05
C PRO A 39 10.35 1.45 7.97
N PHE A 40 9.48 0.84 7.16
CA PHE A 40 9.58 -0.57 6.75
C PHE A 40 9.92 -0.64 5.27
N ARG A 41 11.01 -1.35 4.96
CA ARG A 41 11.68 -1.31 3.66
C ARG A 41 11.73 -2.71 3.05
N THR A 42 11.56 -2.79 1.74
CA THR A 42 11.71 -4.04 1.00
C THR A 42 13.18 -4.50 0.98
N PRO A 43 13.45 -5.81 0.83
CA PRO A 43 14.82 -6.31 0.75
C PRO A 43 15.65 -5.62 -0.34
N LYS A 44 16.94 -5.42 -0.06
CA LYS A 44 17.90 -4.84 -1.02
C LYS A 44 18.30 -5.82 -2.12
N LEU A 45 18.51 -7.06 -1.73
CA LEU A 45 18.98 -8.15 -2.59
C LEU A 45 17.88 -9.21 -2.62
N GLN A 46 17.08 -9.17 -3.68
CA GLN A 46 16.06 -10.16 -3.97
C GLN A 46 15.80 -10.20 -5.48
N ASP A 47 15.61 -11.41 -6.00
CA ASP A 47 15.14 -11.62 -7.36
C ASP A 47 13.69 -11.17 -7.48
N LEU A 48 13.40 -10.38 -8.50
CA LEU A 48 12.04 -9.91 -8.72
C LEU A 48 11.23 -11.01 -9.38
N ALA A 49 9.99 -11.18 -8.92
CA ALA A 49 9.09 -12.21 -9.43
C ALA A 49 8.70 -11.97 -10.89
N ILE A 50 8.72 -10.71 -11.35
CA ILE A 50 8.50 -10.30 -12.73
C ILE A 50 9.43 -9.15 -13.10
N ASP A 51 9.61 -8.91 -14.41
CA ASP A 51 10.40 -7.78 -14.91
C ASP A 51 9.86 -6.43 -14.37
N PRO A 52 10.74 -5.51 -13.92
CA PRO A 52 10.33 -4.19 -13.39
C PRO A 52 9.44 -3.39 -14.32
N GLU A 53 9.68 -3.48 -15.63
CA GLU A 53 8.98 -2.72 -16.67
C GLU A 53 7.66 -3.38 -17.10
N THR A 54 7.40 -4.61 -16.64
CA THR A 54 6.11 -5.26 -16.88
C THR A 54 5.02 -4.53 -16.11
N PRO A 55 4.01 -3.96 -16.79
CA PRO A 55 2.94 -3.22 -16.13
C PRO A 55 2.15 -4.17 -15.22
N MET A 56 1.77 -3.66 -14.05
CA MET A 56 1.01 -4.40 -13.06
C MET A 56 -0.23 -3.61 -12.65
N VAL A 57 -1.31 -4.33 -12.41
CA VAL A 57 -2.53 -3.79 -11.81
C VAL A 57 -2.84 -4.53 -10.52
N LEU A 58 -3.29 -3.78 -9.51
CA LEU A 58 -3.82 -4.26 -8.24
C LEU A 58 -5.33 -4.07 -8.23
N TRP A 59 -6.07 -5.15 -8.08
CA TRP A 59 -7.52 -5.09 -7.97
C TRP A 59 -7.94 -5.08 -6.50
N ILE A 60 -8.56 -4.00 -6.05
CA ILE A 60 -9.04 -3.81 -4.68
C ILE A 60 -10.57 -3.62 -4.65
N ASP A 61 -11.16 -3.89 -3.49
CA ASP A 61 -12.55 -3.58 -3.20
C ASP A 61 -12.74 -3.11 -1.75
N GLY A 62 -13.98 -2.81 -1.36
CA GLY A 62 -14.31 -2.38 0.00
C GLY A 62 -14.03 -3.42 1.11
N LEU A 63 -13.64 -4.65 0.77
CA LEU A 63 -13.22 -5.69 1.73
C LEU A 63 -11.70 -5.85 1.79
N SER A 64 -10.96 -5.27 0.83
CA SER A 64 -9.50 -5.13 0.92
C SER A 64 -9.13 -4.30 2.15
N ALA A 65 -8.42 -4.89 3.11
CA ALA A 65 -8.14 -4.23 4.39
C ALA A 65 -6.73 -4.51 4.95
N SER A 66 -6.24 -3.63 5.84
CA SER A 66 -5.05 -3.85 6.66
C SER A 66 -3.79 -4.19 5.85
N ALA A 67 -3.18 -5.36 6.04
CA ALA A 67 -1.98 -5.77 5.31
C ALA A 67 -2.16 -5.68 3.78
N SER A 68 -3.36 -5.90 3.26
CA SER A 68 -3.66 -5.74 1.83
C SER A 68 -3.60 -4.28 1.38
N GLU A 69 -4.00 -3.35 2.25
CA GLU A 69 -3.91 -1.90 1.99
C GLU A 69 -2.47 -1.40 2.09
N VAL A 70 -1.68 -1.99 3.00
CA VAL A 70 -0.23 -1.75 3.07
C VAL A 70 0.46 -2.20 1.80
N LEU A 71 0.16 -3.42 1.31
CA LEU A 71 0.70 -3.93 0.04
C LEU A 71 0.27 -3.05 -1.14
N ALA A 72 -1.01 -2.68 -1.20
CA ALA A 72 -1.53 -1.84 -2.26
C ALA A 72 -0.87 -0.46 -2.28
N GLY A 73 -0.81 0.23 -1.12
CA GLY A 73 -0.13 1.51 -0.99
C GLY A 73 1.37 1.42 -1.28
N SER A 74 2.04 0.33 -0.86
CA SER A 74 3.45 0.09 -1.14
C SER A 74 3.74 0.02 -2.64
N LEU A 75 2.98 -0.77 -3.39
CA LEU A 75 3.21 -0.97 -4.81
C LEU A 75 2.73 0.24 -5.64
N HIS A 76 1.63 0.86 -5.23
CA HIS A 76 1.08 2.04 -5.88
C HIS A 76 2.01 3.25 -5.75
N ASP A 77 2.35 3.64 -4.52
CA ASP A 77 3.14 4.85 -4.28
C ASP A 77 4.57 4.73 -4.82
N ASN A 78 5.09 3.53 -4.97
CA ASN A 78 6.39 3.30 -5.62
C ASN A 78 6.29 3.15 -7.15
N CYS A 79 5.18 3.57 -7.76
CA CYS A 79 4.96 3.52 -9.21
C CYS A 79 5.16 2.12 -9.81
N ARG A 80 4.87 1.06 -9.04
CA ARG A 80 5.03 -0.32 -9.49
C ARG A 80 3.73 -0.89 -10.03
N ALA A 81 2.59 -0.47 -9.50
CA ALA A 81 1.29 -0.97 -9.93
C ALA A 81 0.22 0.13 -9.90
N VAL A 82 -0.70 0.06 -10.85
CA VAL A 82 -1.92 0.88 -10.86
C VAL A 82 -2.99 0.16 -10.03
N THR A 83 -3.77 0.90 -9.26
CA THR A 83 -4.90 0.35 -8.49
C THR A 83 -6.20 0.46 -9.27
N MET A 84 -7.03 -0.59 -9.24
CA MET A 84 -8.32 -0.61 -9.90
C MET A 84 -9.40 -1.21 -9.00
N GLY A 85 -10.66 -0.91 -9.29
CA GLY A 85 -11.81 -1.42 -8.55
C GLY A 85 -12.39 -0.36 -7.63
N ASP A 86 -12.80 -0.76 -6.44
CA ASP A 86 -13.44 0.13 -5.47
C ASP A 86 -12.48 0.56 -4.36
N LYS A 87 -12.82 1.67 -3.71
CA LYS A 87 -12.08 2.14 -2.54
C LYS A 87 -12.00 1.04 -1.47
N SER A 88 -10.81 0.85 -0.90
CA SER A 88 -10.58 -0.16 0.15
C SER A 88 -11.17 0.23 1.50
N PHE A 89 -11.16 -0.71 2.45
CA PHE A 89 -11.88 -0.59 3.73
C PHE A 89 -11.41 0.57 4.62
N GLY A 90 -10.10 0.83 4.69
CA GLY A 90 -9.49 1.84 5.55
C GLY A 90 -9.11 1.36 6.95
N LYS A 91 -8.62 0.12 7.08
CA LYS A 91 -8.13 -0.44 8.36
C LYS A 91 -6.63 -0.20 8.48
N GLY A 92 -6.27 1.00 8.93
CA GLY A 92 -4.88 1.45 9.09
C GLY A 92 -4.29 1.26 10.48
N LEU A 93 -5.00 0.63 11.44
CA LEU A 93 -4.55 0.52 12.83
C LEU A 93 -3.85 -0.82 13.13
N ILE A 94 -2.80 -0.74 13.94
CA ILE A 94 -2.05 -1.88 14.48
C ILE A 94 -2.49 -2.11 15.92
N GLN A 95 -2.86 -3.35 16.22
CA GLN A 95 -3.30 -3.75 17.55
C GLN A 95 -2.31 -4.72 18.18
N ALA A 96 -2.00 -4.51 19.45
CA ALA A 96 -1.23 -5.42 20.28
C ALA A 96 -2.14 -6.14 21.28
N VAL A 97 -1.84 -7.41 21.56
CA VAL A 97 -2.57 -8.23 22.52
C VAL A 97 -1.71 -8.39 23.78
N TYR A 98 -2.27 -8.02 24.93
CA TYR A 98 -1.63 -8.12 26.24
C TYR A 98 -2.38 -9.12 27.11
N GLY A 99 -1.67 -10.11 27.65
CA GLY A 99 -2.24 -11.04 28.63
C GLY A 99 -2.36 -10.40 30.01
N LEU A 100 -3.46 -10.68 30.70
CA LEU A 100 -3.74 -10.22 32.07
C LEU A 100 -3.57 -11.36 33.08
N LYS A 101 -3.30 -11.01 34.35
CA LYS A 101 -3.01 -11.98 35.42
C LYS A 101 -4.14 -13.00 35.67
N ASN A 102 -5.38 -12.64 35.35
CA ASN A 102 -6.56 -13.50 35.51
C ASN A 102 -6.84 -14.39 34.29
N GLY A 103 -5.95 -14.43 33.30
CA GLY A 103 -6.11 -15.21 32.07
C GLY A 103 -6.93 -14.51 30.97
N SER A 104 -7.41 -13.28 31.21
CA SER A 104 -8.06 -12.46 30.16
C SER A 104 -7.01 -11.79 29.24
N GLY A 105 -7.47 -11.23 28.11
CA GLY A 105 -6.63 -10.47 27.18
C GLY A 105 -7.14 -9.04 26.97
N LEU A 106 -6.22 -8.11 26.75
CA LEU A 106 -6.49 -6.73 26.37
C LEU A 106 -5.95 -6.48 24.97
N VAL A 107 -6.79 -5.97 24.06
CA VAL A 107 -6.38 -5.56 22.73
C VAL A 107 -6.31 -4.04 22.69
N VAL A 108 -5.12 -3.49 22.44
CA VAL A 108 -4.89 -2.04 22.40
C VAL A 108 -4.35 -1.65 21.04
N THR A 109 -4.89 -0.58 20.47
CA THR A 109 -4.31 0.05 19.28
C THR A 109 -3.02 0.78 19.68
N VAL A 110 -1.90 0.40 19.06
CA VAL A 110 -0.56 0.91 19.42
C VAL A 110 0.08 1.77 18.35
N ALA A 111 -0.37 1.66 17.10
CA ALA A 111 0.21 2.38 15.97
C ALA A 111 -0.74 2.45 14.77
N LYS A 112 -0.36 3.21 13.74
CA LYS A 112 -1.06 3.27 12.45
C LYS A 112 -0.11 3.18 11.26
N TYR A 113 -0.62 2.68 10.14
CA TYR A 113 0.07 2.60 8.86
C TYR A 113 -0.05 3.90 8.08
N ILE A 114 1.08 4.32 7.50
CA ILE A 114 1.20 5.46 6.60
C ILE A 114 1.86 4.97 5.30
N THR A 115 1.25 5.28 4.16
CA THR A 115 1.80 4.86 2.87
C THR A 115 3.12 5.58 2.56
N PRO A 116 3.93 5.09 1.59
CA PRO A 116 5.17 5.77 1.19
C PRO A 116 4.97 7.24 0.81
N SER A 117 3.87 7.60 0.15
CA SER A 117 3.51 8.98 -0.19
C SER A 117 3.03 9.82 1.01
N GLY A 118 2.85 9.21 2.19
CA GLY A 118 2.46 9.92 3.41
C GLY A 118 0.97 9.88 3.73
N ASN A 119 0.18 9.08 3.02
CA ASN A 119 -1.26 9.00 3.24
C ASN A 119 -1.59 8.10 4.44
N GLU A 120 -2.54 8.50 5.27
CA GLU A 120 -3.03 7.64 6.35
C GLU A 120 -4.02 6.62 5.81
N ILE A 121 -3.82 5.33 6.11
CA ILE A 121 -4.78 4.29 5.69
C ILE A 121 -6.05 4.34 6.55
N GLN A 122 -5.93 4.70 7.83
CA GLN A 122 -7.05 4.60 8.77
C GLN A 122 -8.19 5.55 8.39
N GLY A 123 -9.38 4.99 8.15
CA GLY A 123 -10.58 5.74 7.74
C GLY A 123 -10.56 6.25 6.30
N GLN A 124 -9.41 6.24 5.63
CA GLN A 124 -9.29 6.69 4.24
C GLN A 124 -9.14 5.53 3.26
N GLY A 125 -8.46 4.45 3.61
CA GLY A 125 -8.15 3.36 2.68
C GLY A 125 -7.28 3.80 1.49
N ILE A 126 -7.24 2.95 0.48
CA ILE A 126 -6.58 3.15 -0.80
C ILE A 126 -7.66 3.49 -1.82
N THR A 127 -7.48 4.62 -2.49
CA THR A 127 -8.38 5.05 -3.57
C THR A 127 -7.85 4.47 -4.88
N PRO A 128 -8.69 3.77 -5.66
CA PRO A 128 -8.29 3.20 -6.94
C PRO A 128 -8.05 4.30 -7.99
N ASP A 129 -7.01 4.13 -8.81
CA ASP A 129 -6.74 5.00 -9.96
C ASP A 129 -7.77 4.83 -11.07
N VAL A 130 -8.20 3.57 -11.26
CA VAL A 130 -9.17 3.17 -12.28
C VAL A 130 -10.41 2.64 -11.56
N LEU A 131 -11.45 3.48 -11.51
CA LEU A 131 -12.76 3.07 -11.02
C LEU A 131 -13.36 2.02 -11.97
N PRO A 132 -14.19 1.07 -11.46
CA PRO A 132 -14.96 0.18 -12.31
C PRO A 132 -15.76 1.03 -13.30
N LEU A 133 -15.67 0.66 -14.58
CA LEU A 133 -16.23 1.41 -15.71
C LEU A 133 -17.67 1.89 -15.41
N GLY A 134 -17.88 3.22 -15.43
CA GLY A 134 -19.24 3.79 -15.35
C GLY A 134 -19.36 5.26 -14.94
N LYS A 135 -18.88 6.21 -15.74
CA LYS A 135 -19.43 7.59 -15.73
C LYS A 135 -20.23 7.96 -16.98
N ASN A 136 -20.13 7.19 -18.08
CA ASN A 136 -20.83 7.46 -19.35
C ASN A 136 -21.50 6.22 -19.98
N MET A 137 -21.87 5.21 -19.20
CA MET A 137 -22.72 4.10 -19.66
C MET A 137 -24.09 4.19 -18.98
N PRO A 138 -25.21 3.99 -19.71
CA PRO A 138 -26.51 3.83 -19.07
C PRO A 138 -26.44 2.62 -18.12
N ALA A 139 -26.87 2.83 -16.87
CA ALA A 139 -26.87 1.82 -15.82
C ALA A 139 -27.70 0.57 -16.21
N PRO A 140 -27.50 -0.61 -15.57
CA PRO A 140 -26.25 -1.24 -15.15
C PRO A 140 -25.97 -2.44 -16.06
N VAL A 141 -24.87 -2.43 -16.81
CA VAL A 141 -24.35 -3.68 -17.40
C VAL A 141 -23.44 -4.29 -16.35
N PHE A 142 -24.02 -5.19 -15.55
CA PHE A 142 -23.38 -6.16 -14.67
C PHE A 142 -21.85 -6.23 -14.83
N VAL A 143 -21.09 -5.49 -14.01
CA VAL A 143 -19.72 -5.89 -13.69
C VAL A 143 -19.91 -7.04 -12.71
N PRO A 144 -19.67 -8.29 -13.10
CA PRO A 144 -19.82 -9.37 -12.17
C PRO A 144 -18.82 -9.12 -11.04
N VAL A 145 -19.33 -8.94 -9.82
CA VAL A 145 -18.56 -9.01 -8.57
C VAL A 145 -17.73 -10.31 -8.51
N LEU A 146 -18.09 -11.29 -9.35
CA LEU A 146 -17.48 -12.61 -9.52
C LEU A 146 -16.57 -12.79 -10.75
N SER A 147 -16.46 -11.87 -11.71
CA SER A 147 -15.59 -12.09 -12.87
C SER A 147 -14.24 -11.41 -12.68
N THR A 148 -13.19 -12.21 -12.57
CA THR A 148 -11.79 -11.86 -12.80
C THR A 148 -11.49 -11.57 -14.27
N ASP A 149 -12.44 -11.00 -15.02
CA ASP A 149 -12.24 -10.69 -16.43
C ASP A 149 -11.31 -9.49 -16.58
N THR A 150 -10.02 -9.78 -16.58
CA THR A 150 -8.93 -8.82 -16.78
C THR A 150 -8.73 -8.47 -18.25
N SER A 151 -9.49 -9.06 -19.20
CA SER A 151 -9.37 -8.76 -20.62
C SER A 151 -9.80 -7.32 -20.95
N LYS A 152 -10.47 -6.65 -20.00
CA LYS A 152 -10.96 -5.28 -20.12
C LYS A 152 -10.00 -4.22 -19.54
N VAL A 153 -8.86 -4.64 -19.01
CA VAL A 153 -7.83 -3.70 -18.54
C VAL A 153 -7.22 -3.00 -19.75
N ASP A 154 -7.31 -1.67 -19.77
CA ASP A 154 -6.61 -0.86 -20.75
C ASP A 154 -5.12 -0.76 -20.37
N TRP A 155 -4.32 -1.62 -20.99
CA TRP A 155 -2.88 -1.67 -20.74
C TRP A 155 -2.09 -0.50 -21.34
N GLN A 156 -2.70 0.35 -22.17
CA GLN A 156 -2.08 1.60 -22.60
C GLN A 156 -2.22 2.66 -21.50
N ASP A 157 -3.44 2.84 -20.96
CA ASP A 157 -3.70 3.73 -19.81
C ASP A 157 -2.84 3.33 -18.59
N VAL A 158 -2.75 2.04 -18.27
CA VAL A 158 -1.89 1.56 -17.17
C VAL A 158 -0.42 1.94 -17.39
N ARG A 159 0.11 1.80 -18.61
CA ARG A 159 1.50 2.18 -18.91
C ARG A 159 1.72 3.68 -18.83
N GLU A 160 0.74 4.47 -19.27
CA GLU A 160 0.80 5.92 -19.19
C GLU A 160 0.86 6.39 -17.74
N ARG A 161 0.02 5.81 -16.86
CA ARG A 161 0.02 6.10 -15.42
C ARG A 161 1.30 5.71 -14.71
N LEU A 162 1.92 4.59 -15.10
CA LEU A 162 3.20 4.14 -14.53
C LEU A 162 4.42 4.87 -15.12
N SER A 163 4.23 5.70 -16.15
CA SER A 163 5.34 6.44 -16.74
C SER A 163 5.91 7.46 -15.75
N SER A 164 7.21 7.75 -15.89
CA SER A 164 7.92 8.73 -15.04
C SER A 164 7.38 10.16 -15.14
N LYS A 165 6.51 10.45 -16.11
CA LYS A 165 5.80 11.73 -16.23
C LYS A 165 4.54 11.79 -15.35
N ALA A 166 3.91 10.65 -15.11
CA ALA A 166 2.63 10.56 -14.41
C ALA A 166 2.77 10.08 -12.96
N CYS A 167 3.81 9.31 -12.65
CA CYS A 167 4.05 8.81 -11.31
C CYS A 167 5.49 9.09 -10.86
N THR A 168 5.62 9.61 -9.63
CA THR A 168 6.89 9.94 -9.00
C THR A 168 7.01 9.15 -7.70
N VAL A 169 8.09 8.38 -7.57
CA VAL A 169 8.39 7.64 -6.34
C VAL A 169 8.73 8.62 -5.21
N PRO A 170 8.06 8.57 -4.05
CA PRO A 170 8.34 9.43 -2.92
C PRO A 170 9.78 9.30 -2.40
N GLU A 171 10.34 10.41 -1.93
CA GLU A 171 11.62 10.39 -1.22
C GLU A 171 11.51 9.66 0.12
N ASP A 172 12.62 9.04 0.55
CA ASP A 172 12.67 8.40 1.86
C ASP A 172 12.75 9.45 2.98
N ARG A 173 11.59 9.72 3.59
CA ARG A 173 11.45 10.66 4.72
C ARG A 173 12.34 10.31 5.91
N ALA A 174 12.66 9.03 6.12
CA ALA A 174 13.54 8.63 7.22
C ALA A 174 14.98 9.07 6.96
N LYS A 175 15.47 8.95 5.72
CA LYS A 175 16.80 9.45 5.33
C LYS A 175 16.86 10.97 5.35
N ALA A 176 15.81 11.64 4.88
CA ALA A 176 15.73 13.11 4.89
C ALA A 176 15.82 13.68 6.32
N LYS A 177 15.11 13.06 7.29
CA LYS A 177 15.18 13.44 8.71
C LYS A 177 16.59 13.29 9.29
N VAL A 178 17.29 12.18 9.00
CA VAL A 178 18.66 11.93 9.48
C VAL A 178 19.67 12.92 8.89
N ALA A 179 19.56 13.22 7.59
CA ALA A 179 20.42 14.21 6.94
C ALA A 179 20.24 15.62 7.56
N ALA A 180 19.00 15.99 7.88
CA ALA A 180 18.71 17.26 8.53
C ALA A 180 19.30 17.35 9.95
N THR A 181 19.23 16.30 10.77
CA THR A 181 19.86 16.30 12.10
C THR A 181 21.38 16.25 12.05
N GLY A 182 21.97 15.55 11.08
CA GLY A 182 23.42 15.52 10.87
C GLY A 182 23.99 16.87 10.46
N ALA A 183 23.33 17.59 9.55
CA ALA A 183 23.75 18.93 9.13
C ALA A 183 23.70 19.97 10.26
N VAL A 184 22.79 19.82 11.23
CA VAL A 184 22.72 20.70 12.41
C VAL A 184 23.86 20.43 13.39
N ALA A 185 24.35 19.19 13.45
CA ALA A 185 25.47 18.81 14.32
C ALA A 185 26.85 19.24 13.78
N GLU A 186 27.01 19.38 12.46
CA GLU A 186 28.25 19.89 11.85
C GLU A 186 28.31 21.43 11.79
N ALA A 187 27.22 22.12 12.14
CA ALA A 187 27.14 23.58 12.18
C ALA A 187 27.38 24.20 13.58
N LEU A 188 27.79 23.38 14.56
CA LEU A 188 28.15 23.76 15.92
C LEU A 188 29.62 23.44 16.21
#